data_AF-A0A7Y9UG89-F1
#
_entry.id   AF-A0A7Y9UG89-F1
#
_cell.length_a   1.000
_cell.length_b   1.000
_cell.length_c   1.000
_cell.angle_alpha   90.00
_cell.angle_beta   90.00
_cell.angle_gamma   90.00
#
_symmetry.space_group_name_H-M   'P 1'
#
loop_
_entity.id
_entity.type
_entity.pdbx_description
1 polymer ?
#
loop_
_entity_poly.entity_id
_entity_poly.type
_entity_poly.pdbx_seq_one_letter_code
_entity_poly.pdbx_strand_id
1 'polypeptide(L)' 'MDHHDEYRRNAAEAQRQADQAIGEPDRAAWLRLAAGWLSLLPKRRISSQDGFDQEVSEKGTGQEESKSSN' A
#
# COMPACT_ATOMS: atom_id res chain seq x y z
N MET A 1 -11.62 -16.53 9.18
CA MET A 1 -12.00 -15.16 8.77
C MET A 1 -10.75 -14.49 8.30
N ASP A 2 -10.74 -13.93 7.10
CA ASP A 2 -9.60 -13.18 6.58
C ASP A 2 -9.64 -11.77 7.20
N HIS A 3 -8.63 -11.43 8.01
CA HIS A 3 -8.57 -10.13 8.68
C HIS A 3 -8.53 -8.96 7.68
N HIS A 4 -8.06 -9.18 6.44
CA HIS A 4 -8.09 -8.14 5.41
C HIS A 4 -9.50 -7.88 4.91
N ASP A 5 -10.36 -8.89 4.82
CA ASP A 5 -11.77 -8.68 4.47
C ASP A 5 -12.50 -7.89 5.56
N GLU A 6 -12.17 -8.13 6.83
CA GLU A 6 -12.69 -7.34 7.94
C GLU A 6 -12.24 -5.87 7.86
N TYR A 7 -10.95 -5.63 7.61
CA TYR A 7 -10.44 -4.26 7.44
C TYR A 7 -11.06 -3.55 6.24
N ARG A 8 -11.27 -4.24 5.11
CA ARG A 8 -11.98 -3.68 3.94
C ARG A 8 -13.43 -3.34 4.27
N ARG A 9 -14.14 -4.21 5.00
CA ARG A 9 -15.52 -3.97 5.43
C ARG A 9 -15.61 -2.76 6.36
N ASN A 10 -14.74 -2.68 7.36
CA ASN A 10 -14.71 -1.57 8.32
C ASN A 10 -14.35 -0.24 7.63
N ALA A 11 -13.42 -0.27 6.66
CA ALA A 11 -13.10 0.90 5.85
C ALA A 11 -14.31 1.39 5.05
N ALA A 12 -15.03 0.47 4.40
CA ALA A 12 -16.22 0.79 3.61
C ALA A 12 -17.37 1.32 4.49
N GLU A 13 -17.55 0.76 5.68
CA GLU A 13 -18.54 1.24 6.65
C GLU A 13 -18.21 2.66 7.14
N ALA A 14 -16.95 2.91 7.52
CA ALA A 14 -16.50 4.24 7.91
C ALA A 14 -16.69 5.26 6.77
N GLN A 15 -16.46 4.87 5.50
CA GLN A 15 -16.74 5.74 4.36
C GLN A 15 -18.23 6.07 4.22
N ARG A 16 -19.13 5.09 4.39
CA ARG A 16 -20.58 5.33 4.37
C ARG A 16 -21.02 6.27 5.49
N GLN A 17 -20.44 6.15 6.67
CA GLN A 17 -20.71 7.07 7.78
C GLN A 17 -20.19 8.48 7.48
N ALA A 18 -19.05 8.61 6.79
CA ALA A 18 -18.55 9.89 6.33
C ALA A 18 -19.49 10.56 5.31
N ASP A 19 -20.09 9.78 4.42
CA ASP A 19 -21.04 10.28 3.41
C ASP A 19 -22.39 10.70 4.02
N GLN A 20 -22.77 10.09 5.15
CA GLN A 20 -23.99 10.43 5.89
C GLN A 20 -23.77 11.48 6.97
N ALA A 21 -22.52 11.82 7.29
CA ALA A 21 -22.19 12.78 8.32
C ALA A 21 -22.66 14.19 7.93
N ILE A 22 -23.42 14.83 8.83
CA ILE A 22 -23.97 16.17 8.63
C ILE A 22 -22.88 17.24 8.74
N GLY A 23 -21.87 16.99 9.60
CA GLY A 23 -20.79 17.93 9.88
C GLY A 23 -19.47 17.55 9.20
N GLU A 24 -18.75 18.57 8.70
CA GLU A 24 -17.36 18.42 8.28
C GLU A 24 -16.45 17.74 9.31
N PRO A 25 -16.49 18.07 10.63
CA PRO A 25 -15.60 17.42 11.60
C PRO A 25 -15.88 15.92 11.75
N ASP A 26 -17.16 15.52 11.77
CA ASP A 26 -17.55 14.11 11.87
C ASP A 26 -17.17 13.36 10.60
N ARG A 27 -17.44 13.95 9.43
CA ARG A 27 -17.01 13.42 8.14
C ARG A 27 -15.50 13.20 8.11
N ALA A 28 -14.71 14.19 8.56
CA ALA A 28 -13.26 14.09 8.60
C ALA A 28 -12.79 12.99 9.57
N ALA A 29 -13.45 12.81 10.72
CA ALA A 29 -13.14 11.73 11.66
C ALA A 29 -13.41 10.35 11.03
N TRP A 30 -14.54 10.17 10.36
CA TRP A 30 -14.88 8.93 9.66
C TRP A 30 -13.92 8.61 8.52
N LEU A 31 -13.51 9.61 7.73
CA LEU A 31 -12.52 9.43 6.67
C LEU A 31 -11.14 9.04 7.21
N ARG A 32 -10.74 9.57 8.36
CA ARG A 32 -9.49 9.15 9.04
C ARG A 32 -9.54 7.69 9.48
N LEU A 33 -10.69 7.25 10.01
CA LEU A 33 -10.89 5.84 10.38
C LEU A 33 -10.82 4.93 9.15
N ALA A 34 -11.49 5.31 8.05
CA ALA A 34 -11.43 4.56 6.80
C ALA A 34 -9.99 4.42 6.27
N ALA A 35 -9.24 5.52 6.26
CA ALA A 35 -7.82 5.51 5.88
C ALA A 35 -6.96 4.63 6.81
N GLY A 36 -7.24 4.65 8.11
CA GLY A 36 -6.58 3.79 9.10
C GLY A 36 -6.77 2.31 8.78
N TRP A 37 -8.00 1.87 8.55
CA TRP A 37 -8.30 0.48 8.17
C TRP A 37 -7.62 0.07 6.86
N LEU A 38 -7.64 0.93 5.84
CA LEU A 38 -6.97 0.66 4.56
C LEU A 38 -5.43 0.60 4.69
N SER A 39 -4.86 1.31 5.67
CA SER A 39 -3.41 1.28 5.92
C SER A 39 -2.92 -0.05 6.50
N LEU A 40 -3.82 -0.79 7.19
CA LEU A 40 -3.54 -2.12 7.75
C LEU A 40 -3.58 -3.22 6.70
N LEU A 41 -4.21 -2.96 5.55
CA LEU A 41 -4.14 -3.88 4.43
C LEU A 41 -2.70 -3.93 3.94
N PRO A 42 -2.17 -5.13 3.64
CA PRO A 42 -0.88 -5.23 3.00
C PRO A 42 -0.97 -4.40 1.73
N LYS A 43 -0.18 -3.31 1.68
CA LYS A 43 0.07 -2.60 0.41
C LYS A 43 0.47 -3.71 -0.53
N ARG A 44 -0.34 -3.94 -1.57
CA ARG A 44 0.04 -4.83 -2.65
C ARG A 44 1.39 -4.28 -3.07
N ARG A 45 2.49 -4.95 -2.66
CA ARG A 45 3.76 -4.74 -3.31
C ARG A 45 3.36 -5.10 -4.73
N ILE A 46 3.27 -4.08 -5.58
CA ILE A 46 3.36 -4.28 -7.01
C ILE A 46 4.63 -5.12 -7.09
N SER A 47 4.41 -6.43 -7.27
CA SER A 47 5.48 -7.39 -7.27
C SER A 47 6.44 -6.85 -8.30
N SER A 48 7.74 -6.86 -7.99
CA SER A 48 8.82 -6.54 -8.90
C SER A 48 8.76 -7.30 -10.23
N GLN A 49 7.77 -8.17 -10.43
CA GLN A 49 7.41 -8.78 -11.71
C GLN A 49 6.71 -7.83 -12.70
N ASP A 50 6.14 -6.70 -12.26
CA ASP A 50 5.70 -5.60 -13.16
C ASP A 50 6.79 -4.52 -13.31
N GLY A 51 7.92 -4.68 -12.61
CA GLY A 51 9.07 -3.76 -12.62
C GLY A 51 10.30 -4.30 -13.37
N PHE A 52 10.22 -5.46 -14.02
CA PHE A 52 11.31 -5.95 -14.86
C PHE A 52 11.44 -5.21 -16.20
N ASP A 53 10.46 -4.37 -16.57
CA ASP A 53 10.53 -3.56 -17.79
C ASP A 53 10.88 -2.08 -17.53
N GLN A 54 11.06 -1.66 -16.28
CA GLN A 54 11.34 -0.24 -15.95
C GLN A 54 12.56 0.02 -15.05
N GLU A 55 13.42 -0.98 -14.84
CA GLU A 55 14.71 -0.81 -14.12
C GLU A 55 15.88 -1.53 -14.83
N VAL A 56 15.89 -1.60 -16.17
CA VAL A 56 17.05 -2.10 -16.95
C VAL A 56 17.81 -0.95 -17.64
N SER A 57 17.46 0.32 -17.42
CA SER A 57 18.13 1.44 -18.08
C SER A 57 19.05 2.29 -17.22
N GLU A 58 19.10 2.16 -15.88
CA GLU A 58 19.80 3.18 -15.06
C GLU A 58 20.80 2.69 -14.01
N LYS A 59 21.06 1.40 -13.87
CA LYS A 59 22.18 0.95 -13.01
C LYS A 59 22.95 -0.21 -13.66
N GLY A 60 23.93 0.16 -14.47
CA GLY A 60 25.01 -0.74 -14.87
C GLY A 60 25.60 -1.42 -13.63
N THR A 61 25.58 -2.75 -13.63
CA THR A 61 26.15 -3.59 -12.59
C THR A 61 27.66 -3.42 -12.58
N GLY A 62 28.17 -2.47 -11.78
CA GLY A 62 29.59 -2.29 -11.48
C GLY A 62 30.14 -3.39 -10.57
N GLN A 63 29.92 -4.66 -10.93
CA GLN A 63 30.63 -5.79 -10.34
C GLN A 63 31.85 -6.07 -11.19
N GLU A 64 32.98 -5.45 -10.86
CA GLU A 64 34.26 -5.95 -11.32
C GLU A 64 34.62 -7.21 -10.52
N GLU A 65 34.85 -8.26 -11.29
CA GLU A 65 35.18 -9.62 -10.91
C GLU A 65 36.33 -9.67 -9.91
N SER A 66 36.08 -10.27 -8.74
CA SER A 66 37.16 -10.69 -7.84
C SER A 66 37.94 -11.82 -8.50
N LYS A 67 39.19 -11.56 -8.94
CA LYS A 67 40.17 -12.63 -9.18
C LYS A 67 41.15 -12.69 -8.01
N SER A 68 41.16 -13.85 -7.37
CA SER A 68 42.16 -14.29 -6.41
C SER A 68 43.08 -15.33 -7.06
N SER A 69 44.34 -15.37 -6.60
CA SER A 69 45.47 -16.28 -6.92
C SER A 69 46.16 -16.09 -8.27
N ASN A 70 47.50 -16.13 -8.38
CA ASN A 70 48.52 -16.81 -7.57
C ASN A 70 49.83 -16.01 -7.53
#